data_AF-A0A920BLZ6-F1
#
_entry.id   AF-A0A920BLZ6-F1
#
_cell.length_a   1.000
_cell.length_b   1.000
_cell.length_c   1.000
_cell.angle_alpha   90.00
_cell.angle_beta   90.00
_cell.angle_gamma   90.00
#
_symmetry.space_group_name_H-M   'P 1'
#
loop_
_entity.id
_entity.type
_entity.pdbx_description
1 polymer ?
#
loop_
_entity_poly.entity_id
_entity_poly.type
_entity_poly.pdbx_seq_one_letter_code
_entity_poly.pdbx_strand_id
1 'polypeptide(L)'
;MTIFRKELCLIRGGGDIATGVVARLHHAGFPIVVTELPFPLAVRRSVSVANAVYEKSTHIENMSVQLVDSVSKAITKSREELSPYW
;
A
#
# COMPACT_ATOMS: atom_id res chain seq x y z
N MET A 1 17.19 1.82 -10.66
CA MET A 1 17.51 0.42 -10.27
C MET A 1 16.72 0.10 -9.01
N THR A 2 15.75 -0.80 -9.08
CA THR A 2 14.91 -1.18 -7.93
C THR A 2 15.62 -2.29 -7.15
N ILE A 3 16.00 -2.05 -5.90
CA ILE A 3 16.96 -2.90 -5.16
C ILE A 3 16.28 -4.09 -4.46
N PHE A 4 14.98 -3.99 -4.13
CA PHE A 4 14.32 -4.90 -3.18
C PHE A 4 13.07 -5.62 -3.72
N ARG A 5 13.12 -6.10 -4.97
CA ARG A 5 11.95 -6.73 -5.63
C ARG A 5 11.50 -8.08 -5.04
N LYS A 6 12.28 -8.71 -4.14
CA LYS A 6 11.96 -10.04 -3.59
C LYS A 6 11.35 -9.99 -2.20
N GLU A 7 11.70 -8.98 -1.41
CA GLU A 7 11.38 -8.86 0.00
C GLU A 7 10.01 -8.19 0.18
N LEU A 8 8.99 -8.98 0.50
CA LEU A 8 7.65 -8.46 0.76
C LEU A 8 7.60 -7.74 2.12
N CYS A 9 7.24 -6.46 2.10
CA CYS A 9 6.94 -5.70 3.32
C CYS A 9 5.46 -5.81 3.68
N LEU A 10 5.17 -6.43 4.82
CA LEU A 10 3.82 -6.46 5.39
C LEU A 10 3.67 -5.35 6.43
N ILE A 11 2.67 -4.50 6.25
CA ILE A 11 2.33 -3.42 7.17
C ILE A 11 0.95 -3.70 7.77
N ARG A 12 0.85 -3.53 9.09
CA ARG A 12 -0.40 -3.68 9.83
C ARG A 12 -0.97 -2.32 10.19
N GLY A 13 -2.16 -2.01 9.68
CA GLY A 13 -2.80 -0.72 9.77
C GLY A 13 -2.38 0.21 8.65
N GLY A 14 -3.34 1.02 8.16
CA GLY A 14 -3.16 1.90 7.01
C GLY A 14 -3.28 3.38 7.32
N GLY A 15 -3.23 3.78 8.60
CA GLY A 15 -3.37 5.18 9.04
C GLY A 15 -2.20 6.09 8.62
N ASP A 16 -2.21 7.34 9.08
CA ASP A 16 -1.30 8.41 8.64
C ASP A 16 0.20 8.03 8.79
N ILE A 17 0.59 7.48 9.95
CA ILE A 17 1.98 7.05 10.20
C ILE A 17 2.36 5.88 9.29
N ALA A 18 1.47 4.88 9.16
CA ALA A 18 1.71 3.74 8.30
C ALA A 18 1.83 4.16 6.84
N THR A 19 1.02 5.12 6.39
CA THR A 19 1.05 5.66 5.03
C THR A 19 2.41 6.28 4.68
N GLY A 20 3.04 7.00 5.61
CA GLY A 20 4.41 7.48 5.43
C GLY A 20 5.44 6.35 5.25
N VAL A 21 5.28 5.24 5.98
CA VAL A 21 6.12 4.04 5.83
C VAL A 21 5.89 3.38 4.46
N VAL A 22 4.63 3.22 4.04
CA VAL A 22 4.27 2.69 2.72
C VAL A 22 4.92 3.54 1.63
N ALA A 23 4.79 4.86 1.69
CA ALA A 23 5.35 5.77 0.69
C ALA A 23 6.89 5.62 0.58
N ARG A 24 7.59 5.57 1.72
CA ARG A 24 9.05 5.40 1.72
C ARG A 24 9.48 4.06 1.13
N LEU A 25 8.79 2.98 1.47
CA LEU A 25 9.09 1.64 0.95
C LEU A 25 8.72 1.52 -0.54
N HIS A 26 7.65 2.19 -0.97
CA HIS A 26 7.22 2.24 -2.37
C HIS A 26 8.29 2.91 -3.24
N HIS A 27 8.78 4.08 -2.82
CA HIS A 27 9.88 4.77 -3.52
C HIS A 27 11.21 4.00 -3.49
N ALA A 28 11.45 3.21 -2.43
CA ALA A 28 12.61 2.31 -2.38
C ALA A 28 12.42 1.04 -3.24
N GLY A 29 11.19 0.79 -3.71
CA GLY A 29 10.88 -0.28 -4.64
C GLY A 29 10.65 -1.64 -4.01
N PHE A 30 10.18 -1.67 -2.76
CA PHE A 30 9.73 -2.90 -2.13
C PHE A 30 8.32 -3.27 -2.62
N PRO A 31 8.02 -4.57 -2.82
CA PRO A 31 6.64 -5.03 -2.87
C PRO A 31 6.02 -4.87 -1.47
N ILE A 32 4.82 -4.28 -1.39
CA ILE A 32 4.17 -3.93 -0.13
C ILE A 32 2.76 -4.50 -0.08
N VAL A 33 2.36 -5.02 1.08
CA VAL A 33 0.97 -5.34 1.41
C VAL A 33 0.61 -4.66 2.71
N VAL A 34 -0.53 -3.98 2.74
CA VAL A 34 -1.11 -3.37 3.94
C VAL A 34 -2.33 -4.17 4.35
N THR A 35 -2.41 -4.52 5.63
CA THR A 35 -3.60 -5.12 6.24
C THR A 35 -4.36 -4.07 7.03
N GLU A 36 -5.69 -4.11 6.97
CA GLU A 36 -6.51 -3.23 7.79
C GLU A 36 -7.75 -3.89 8.36
N LEU A 37 -8.33 -3.25 9.38
CA LEU A 37 -9.68 -3.54 9.86
C LEU A 37 -10.72 -3.33 8.75
N PRO A 38 -11.87 -4.06 8.77
CA PRO A 38 -12.98 -3.81 7.85
C PRO A 38 -13.53 -2.38 7.92
N PHE A 39 -13.42 -1.76 9.09
CA PHE A 39 -13.77 -0.37 9.33
C PHE A 39 -12.57 0.36 9.97
N PRO A 40 -11.64 0.88 9.13
CA PRO A 40 -10.48 1.60 9.61
C PRO A 40 -10.81 2.75 10.57
N LEU A 41 -9.94 2.97 11.54
CA LEU A 41 -10.08 4.05 12.53
C LEU A 41 -9.27 5.30 12.17
N ALA A 42 -8.81 5.40 10.91
CA ALA A 42 -7.99 6.51 10.46
C ALA A 42 -8.77 7.83 10.54
N VAL A 43 -8.25 8.79 11.31
CA VAL A 43 -8.85 10.12 11.46
C VAL A 43 -8.69 10.94 10.17
N ARG A 44 -7.49 10.98 9.59
CA ARG A 44 -7.21 11.73 8.36
C ARG A 44 -7.27 10.81 7.13
N ARG A 45 -8.49 10.49 6.69
CA ARG A 45 -8.73 9.54 5.60
C ARG A 45 -8.16 9.95 4.23
N SER A 46 -8.11 11.25 3.92
CA SER A 46 -7.62 11.73 2.61
C SER A 46 -6.12 11.50 2.38
N VAL A 47 -5.36 11.25 3.44
CA VAL A 47 -3.89 11.03 3.39
C VAL A 47 -3.52 9.64 3.93
N SER A 48 -4.49 8.73 4.00
CA SER A 48 -4.36 7.43 4.65
C SER A 48 -4.67 6.32 3.65
N VAL A 49 -3.75 5.37 3.48
CA VAL A 49 -3.96 4.20 2.61
C VAL A 49 -5.12 3.33 3.07
N ALA A 50 -5.51 3.42 4.35
CA ALA A 50 -6.69 2.75 4.87
C ALA A 50 -7.98 3.17 4.14
N ASN A 51 -7.99 4.33 3.47
CA ASN A 51 -9.15 4.77 2.68
C ASN A 51 -9.50 3.81 1.54
N ALA A 52 -8.54 3.01 1.04
CA ALA A 52 -8.80 1.97 0.05
C ALA A 52 -9.80 0.91 0.55
N VAL A 53 -9.94 0.69 1.86
CA VAL A 53 -10.95 -0.26 2.40
C VAL A 53 -12.37 0.22 2.07
N TYR A 54 -12.60 1.53 2.13
CA TYR A 54 -13.88 2.16 1.80
C TYR A 54 -14.08 2.31 0.30
N GLU A 55 -13.13 2.96 -0.38
CA GLU A 55 -13.24 3.39 -1.77
C GLU A 55 -12.79 2.33 -2.80
N LYS A 56 -12.35 1.16 -2.33
CA LYS A 56 -11.74 0.05 -3.12
C LYS A 56 -10.39 0.38 -3.73
N SER A 57 -10.08 1.65 -3.91
CA SER A 57 -8.74 2.15 -4.19
C SER A 57 -8.56 3.55 -3.62
N THR A 58 -7.31 3.97 -3.46
CA THR A 58 -6.99 5.35 -3.15
C THR A 58 -5.69 5.73 -3.84
N HIS A 59 -5.57 7.01 -4.18
CA HIS A 59 -4.37 7.57 -4.78
C HIS A 59 -3.88 8.70 -3.88
N ILE A 60 -2.64 8.57 -3.41
CA ILE A 60 -2.00 9.51 -2.50
C ILE A 60 -0.71 9.94 -3.18
N GLU A 61 -0.65 11.20 -3.59
CA GLU A 61 0.47 11.76 -4.35
C GLU A 61 0.78 10.95 -5.63
N ASN A 62 1.86 10.17 -5.64
CA ASN A 62 2.25 9.29 -6.76
C ASN A 62 2.04 7.80 -6.46
N MET A 63 1.36 7.46 -5.36
CA MET A 63 1.15 6.10 -4.90
C MET A 63 -0.31 5.69 -5.06
N SER A 64 -0.54 4.62 -5.81
CA SER A 64 -1.84 3.96 -5.91
C SER A 64 -1.91 2.78 -4.95
N VAL A 65 -3.00 2.67 -4.19
CA VAL A 65 -3.26 1.54 -3.29
C VAL A 65 -4.63 0.97 -3.62
N GLN A 66 -4.70 -0.36 -3.77
CA GLN A 66 -5.92 -1.06 -4.11
C GLN A 66 -6.29 -2.08 -3.02
N LEU A 67 -7.58 -2.12 -2.67
CA LEU A 67 -8.12 -3.18 -1.83
C LEU A 67 -8.28 -4.45 -2.67
N VAL A 68 -7.82 -5.58 -2.12
CA VAL A 68 -7.97 -6.90 -2.71
C VAL A 68 -8.65 -7.85 -1.75
N ASP A 69 -9.33 -8.86 -2.28
CA ASP A 69 -10.17 -9.80 -1.53
C ASP A 69 -9.43 -11.07 -1.07
N SER A 70 -8.14 -11.22 -1.39
CA SER A 70 -7.39 -12.43 -1.13
C SER A 70 -5.89 -12.19 -1.01
N VAL A 71 -5.24 -13.00 -0.18
CA VAL A 71 -3.79 -12.95 0.05
C VAL A 71 -3.01 -13.18 -1.26
N SER A 72 -3.43 -14.15 -2.07
CA SER A 72 -2.78 -14.44 -3.34
C SER A 72 -2.80 -13.24 -4.30
N LYS A 73 -3.96 -12.56 -4.44
CA LYS A 73 -4.04 -11.35 -5.26
C LYS A 73 -3.18 -10.22 -4.69
N ALA A 74 -3.14 -10.05 -3.36
CA ALA A 74 -2.31 -9.05 -2.71
C ALA A 74 -0.82 -9.22 -3.05
N ILE A 75 -0.33 -10.45 -2.93
CA ILE A 75 1.08 -10.78 -3.22
C ILE A 75 1.38 -10.57 -4.70
N THR A 76 0.51 -11.04 -5.60
CA THR A 76 0.70 -10.86 -7.05
C THR A 76 0.72 -9.38 -7.42
N LYS A 77 -0.29 -8.61 -7.00
CA LYS A 77 -0.39 -7.17 -7.30
C LYS A 77 0.77 -6.35 -6.75
N SER A 78 1.22 -6.64 -5.53
CA SER A 78 2.37 -5.94 -4.92
C SER A 78 3.67 -6.04 -5.73
N ARG A 79 3.76 -7.01 -6.64
CA ARG A 79 4.94 -7.27 -7.47
C ARG A 79 4.77 -6.81 -8.93
N GLU A 80 3.54 -6.62 -9.40
CA GLU A 80 3.22 -6.18 -10.77
C GLU A 80 3.50 -4.69 -10.98
N GLU A 81 3.24 -3.85 -9.98
CA GLU A 81 3.24 -2.38 -10.11
C GLU A 81 4.59 -1.71 -9.79
N LEU A 82 5.69 -2.45 -9.78
CA LEU A 82 7.03 -1.87 -9.59
C LEU A 82 7.53 -1.21 -10.89
N SER A 83 6.81 -0.17 -11.34
CA SER A 83 7.21 0.68 -12.46
C SER A 83 8.49 1.42 -12.09
N PRO A 84 9.58 1.28 -12.87
CA PRO A 84 10.85 1.95 -12.58
C PRO A 84 10.83 3.45 -12.88
N TYR A 85 9.69 4.02 -13.28
CA TYR A 85 9.59 5.39 -13.78
C TYR A 85 8.73 6.35 -12.96
N TRP A 86 8.10 5.94 -11.86
CA TRP A 86 7.41 6.84 -10.92
C TRP A 86 7.41 6.28 -9.50
#